data_AF-A0A9E4LUA0-F1
#
_entry.id   AF-A0A9E4LUA0-F1
#
_cell.length_a   1.000
_cell.length_b   1.000
_cell.length_c   1.000
_cell.angle_alpha   90.00
_cell.angle_beta   90.00
_cell.angle_gamma   90.00
#
_symmetry.space_group_name_H-M   'P 1'
#
loop_
_entity.id
_entity.type
_entity.pdbx_description
1 polymer ?
#
loop_
_entity_poly.entity_id
_entity_poly.type
_entity_poly.pdbx_seq_one_letter_code
_entity_poly.pdbx_strand_id
1 'polypeptide(L)'
;MSAIDAKAVGALLERARREVDSGLLPAAQLALALEGEVVVSEALGDCTTDTRFHTYSAVKPTVALTAMELAAEGHFDLEAPVRDVLETFGANGK
;
A
#
# COMPACT_ATOMS: atom_id res chain seq x y z
N MET A 1 18.01 -8.47 17.36
CA MET A 1 17.07 -7.34 17.42
C MET A 1 17.89 -6.06 17.40
N SER A 2 17.99 -5.43 16.24
CA SER A 2 18.59 -4.09 16.18
C SER A 2 17.55 -3.10 16.66
N ALA A 3 17.85 -2.35 17.73
CA ALA A 3 16.97 -1.29 18.18
C ALA A 3 16.80 -0.25 17.06
N ILE A 4 15.56 0.20 16.84
CA ILE A 4 15.27 1.26 15.88
C ILE A 4 15.83 2.60 16.39
N ASP A 5 16.40 3.41 15.50
CA ASP A 5 16.88 4.74 15.87
C ASP A 5 15.70 5.69 16.13
N ALA A 6 15.42 5.94 17.41
CA ALA A 6 14.34 6.82 17.83
C ALA A 6 14.49 8.26 17.31
N LYS A 7 15.72 8.74 17.11
CA LYS A 7 15.96 10.09 16.56
C LYS A 7 15.57 10.14 15.08
N ALA A 8 15.90 9.10 14.32
CA ALA A 8 15.49 8.99 12.92
C ALA A 8 13.96 8.89 12.77
N VAL A 9 13.31 8.11 13.64
CA VAL A 9 11.84 8.01 13.69
C VAL A 9 11.20 9.37 14.02
N GLY A 10 11.73 10.08 15.02
CA GLY A 10 11.25 11.42 15.35
C GLY A 10 11.41 12.39 14.17
N ALA A 11 12.55 12.35 13.46
CA ALA A 11 12.77 13.19 12.29
C ALA A 11 11.78 12.90 11.13
N LEU A 12 11.38 11.63 10.95
CA LEU A 12 10.35 11.24 9.99
C LEU A 12 8.99 11.86 10.36
N LEU A 13 8.58 11.73 11.63
CA LEU A 13 7.31 12.27 12.12
C LEU A 13 7.25 13.78 11.99
N GLU A 14 8.29 14.49 12.40
CA GLU A 14 8.37 15.96 12.28
C GLU A 14 8.37 16.43 10.81
N ARG A 15 8.96 15.65 9.91
CA ARG A 15 8.88 15.96 8.48
C ARG A 15 7.45 15.80 7.95
N ALA A 16 6.77 14.71 8.27
CA ALA A 16 5.39 14.50 7.83
C ALA A 16 4.44 15.56 8.40
N ARG A 17 4.61 15.93 9.68
CA ARG A 17 3.84 16.97 10.35
C ARG A 17 3.97 18.33 9.68
N ARG A 18 5.18 18.71 9.22
CA ARG A 18 5.38 19.96 8.47
C ARG A 18 4.53 20.10 7.21
N GLU A 19 4.24 19.00 6.51
CA GLU A 19 3.39 19.06 5.31
C GLU A 19 1.94 19.44 5.67
N VAL A 20 1.47 19.01 6.85
CA VAL A 20 0.15 19.37 7.37
C VAL A 20 0.16 20.79 7.95
N ASP A 21 1.13 21.11 8.80
CA ASP A 21 1.20 22.40 9.49
C ASP A 21 1.40 23.58 8.51
N SER A 22 2.07 23.34 7.38
CA SER A 22 2.24 24.34 6.31
C SER A 22 1.00 24.49 5.42
N GLY A 23 -0.02 23.64 5.60
CA GLY A 23 -1.24 23.62 4.80
C GLY A 23 -1.10 22.96 3.43
N LEU A 24 0.01 22.27 3.15
CA LEU A 24 0.18 21.55 1.88
C LEU A 24 -0.77 20.35 1.79
N LEU A 25 -0.93 19.62 2.90
CA LEU A 25 -1.83 18.47 3.02
C LEU A 25 -2.87 18.73 4.11
N PRO A 26 -4.16 18.39 3.89
CA PRO A 26 -5.18 18.52 4.94
C PRO A 26 -5.02 17.48 6.05
N ALA A 27 -4.47 16.32 5.73
CA ALA A 27 -4.27 15.21 6.64
C ALA A 27 -3.22 14.23 6.10
N ALA A 28 -2.62 13.44 6.99
CA ALA A 28 -1.73 12.34 6.63
C ALA A 28 -1.76 11.23 7.70
N GLN A 29 -1.59 9.99 7.27
CA GLN A 29 -1.34 8.84 8.14
C GLN A 29 0.04 8.24 7.83
N LEU A 30 0.74 7.77 8.85
CA LEU A 30 2.00 7.05 8.72
C LEU A 30 2.06 5.87 9.69
N ALA A 31 2.47 4.71 9.20
CA ALA A 31 2.81 3.56 10.02
C ALA A 31 4.22 3.06 9.67
N LEU A 32 4.96 2.61 10.68
CA LEU A 32 6.27 1.99 10.54
C LEU A 32 6.29 0.69 11.33
N ALA A 33 6.75 -0.39 10.68
CA ALA A 33 6.94 -1.67 11.32
C ALA A 33 8.39 -2.15 11.16
N LEU A 34 8.90 -2.83 12.18
CA LEU A 34 10.24 -3.42 12.19
C LEU A 34 10.16 -4.77 12.91
N GLU A 35 10.77 -5.79 12.32
CA GLU A 35 10.82 -7.15 12.91
C GLU A 35 9.42 -7.71 13.26
N GLY A 36 8.39 -7.37 12.48
CA GLY A 36 7.01 -7.86 12.67
C GLY A 36 6.15 -7.02 13.61
N GLU A 37 6.72 -6.03 14.29
CA GLU A 37 6.01 -5.17 15.24
C GLU A 37 5.78 -3.77 14.64
N VAL A 38 4.58 -3.21 14.85
CA VAL A 38 4.29 -1.81 14.50
C VAL A 38 4.88 -0.92 15.59
N VAL A 39 5.92 -0.17 15.22
CA VAL A 39 6.64 0.72 16.14
C VAL A 39 6.10 2.15 16.13
N VAL A 40 5.39 2.54 15.06
CA VAL A 40 4.72 3.84 14.91
C VAL A 40 3.41 3.62 14.17
N SER A 41 2.35 4.27 14.66
CA SER A 41 1.08 4.43 13.94
C SER A 41 0.51 5.79 14.32
N GLU A 42 0.57 6.74 13.39
CA GLU A 42 0.28 8.14 13.64
C GLU A 42 -0.68 8.71 12.60
N ALA A 43 -1.55 9.61 13.05
CA ALA A 43 -2.43 10.40 12.23
C ALA A 43 -2.16 11.89 12.47
N LEU A 44 -2.11 12.67 11.40
CA LEU A 44 -1.75 14.08 11.39
C LEU A 44 -2.85 14.87 10.68
N GLY A 45 -3.18 16.05 11.19
CA GLY A 45 -4.23 16.90 10.63
C GLY A 45 -5.63 16.35 10.89
N ASP A 46 -6.53 16.55 9.94
CA ASP A 46 -7.95 16.20 10.08
C ASP A 46 -8.22 14.71 9.73
N CYS A 47 -7.57 13.80 10.46
CA CYS A 47 -7.83 12.37 10.38
C CYS A 47 -7.46 11.65 11.68
N THR A 48 -8.00 10.45 11.85
CA THR A 48 -7.56 9.47 12.87
C THR A 48 -6.87 8.30 12.18
N THR A 49 -6.21 7.39 12.91
CA THR A 49 -5.61 6.16 12.35
C THR A 49 -6.64 5.21 11.71
N ASP A 50 -7.93 5.39 11.99
CA ASP A 50 -9.03 4.58 11.41
C ASP A 50 -9.68 5.24 10.19
N THR A 51 -9.29 6.48 9.86
CA THR A 51 -9.83 7.19 8.70
C THR A 51 -9.42 6.48 7.41
N ARG A 52 -10.38 6.24 6.51
CA ARG A 52 -10.11 5.59 5.22
C ARG A 52 -9.66 6.60 4.18
N PHE A 53 -8.50 6.34 3.57
CA PHE A 53 -8.03 7.07 2.40
C PHE A 53 -8.33 6.31 1.12
N HIS A 54 -8.51 7.05 0.02
CA HIS A 54 -8.50 6.44 -1.30
C HIS A 54 -7.08 5.95 -1.60
N THR A 55 -6.92 4.64 -1.82
CA THR A 55 -5.59 4.03 -1.99
C THR A 55 -5.04 4.21 -3.40
N TYR A 56 -5.86 4.62 -4.37
CA TYR A 56 -5.47 4.76 -5.78
C TYR A 56 -4.67 3.53 -6.26
N SER A 57 -3.43 3.74 -6.70
CA SER A 57 -2.55 2.66 -7.17
C SER A 57 -2.00 1.77 -6.06
N ALA A 58 -2.10 2.16 -4.78
CA ALA A 58 -1.63 1.34 -3.66
C ALA A 58 -2.48 0.08 -3.45
N VAL A 59 -3.61 -0.09 -4.16
CA VAL A 59 -4.38 -1.35 -4.20
C VAL A 59 -3.69 -2.45 -5.02
N LYS A 60 -2.76 -2.09 -5.91
CA LYS A 60 -2.14 -3.03 -6.86
C LYS A 60 -1.47 -4.24 -6.20
N PRO A 61 -0.69 -4.10 -5.11
CA PRO A 61 -0.09 -5.26 -4.44
C PRO A 61 -1.14 -6.27 -3.99
N THR A 62 -2.28 -5.81 -3.46
CA THR A 62 -3.37 -6.70 -3.04
C THR A 62 -3.94 -7.47 -4.22
N VAL A 63 -4.26 -6.79 -5.34
CA VAL A 63 -4.76 -7.44 -6.56
C VAL A 63 -3.72 -8.41 -7.14
N ALA A 64 -2.45 -8.04 -7.16
CA ALA A 64 -1.37 -8.89 -7.66
C ALA A 64 -1.19 -10.13 -6.80
N LEU A 65 -1.22 -10.00 -5.46
CA LEU A 65 -1.13 -11.13 -4.54
C LEU A 65 -2.30 -12.10 -4.73
N THR A 66 -3.53 -11.59 -4.85
CA THR A 66 -4.70 -12.43 -5.16
C THR A 66 -4.53 -13.18 -6.48
N ALA A 67 -4.04 -12.51 -7.54
CA ALA A 67 -3.80 -13.17 -8.82
C ALA A 67 -2.71 -14.26 -8.70
N MET A 68 -1.60 -13.98 -8.00
CA MET A 68 -0.53 -14.96 -7.78
C MET A 68 -1.00 -16.16 -6.95
N GLU A 69 -1.84 -15.94 -5.94
CA GLU A 69 -2.42 -17.01 -5.11
C GLU A 69 -3.32 -17.92 -5.95
N LEU A 70 -4.23 -17.35 -6.74
CA LEU A 70 -5.10 -18.11 -7.64
C LEU A 70 -4.29 -18.92 -8.68
N ALA A 71 -3.21 -18.35 -9.21
CA ALA A 71 -2.32 -19.07 -10.12
C ALA A 71 -1.60 -20.23 -9.41
N ALA A 72 -1.13 -20.03 -8.17
CA ALA A 72 -0.50 -21.07 -7.37
C ALA A 72 -1.48 -22.22 -7.02
N GLU A 73 -2.77 -21.91 -6.89
CA GLU A 73 -3.86 -22.89 -6.71
C GLU A 73 -4.27 -23.59 -8.01
N GLY A 74 -3.68 -23.20 -9.16
CA GLY A 74 -3.93 -23.82 -10.46
C GLY A 74 -5.19 -23.30 -11.16
N HIS A 75 -5.74 -22.16 -10.75
CA HIS A 75 -6.92 -21.57 -11.39
C HIS A 75 -6.63 -20.97 -12.77
N PHE A 76 -5.39 -20.53 -13.01
CA PHE A 76 -4.91 -20.11 -14.33
C PHE A 76 -3.38 -20.18 -14.38
N ASP A 77 -2.82 -20.15 -15.59
CA ASP A 77 -1.37 -20.10 -15.84
C ASP A 77 -0.94 -18.64 -16.07
N LEU A 78 0.12 -18.22 -15.39
CA LEU A 78 0.70 -16.88 -15.54
C LEU A 78 1.33 -16.65 -16.93
N GLU A 79 1.73 -17.72 -17.61
CA GLU A 79 2.27 -17.64 -18.98
C GLU A 79 1.18 -17.76 -20.05
N ALA A 80 -0.06 -18.10 -19.68
CA ALA A 80 -1.15 -18.20 -20.63
C ALA A 80 -1.57 -16.82 -21.18
N PRO A 81 -2.02 -16.76 -22.44
CA PRO A 81 -2.67 -15.58 -22.98
C PRO A 81 -3.85 -15.11 -22.11
N VAL A 82 -3.96 -13.80 -21.88
CA VAL A 82 -5.06 -13.20 -21.08
C VAL A 82 -6.44 -13.61 -21.59
N ARG A 83 -6.59 -13.83 -22.90
CA ARG A 83 -7.86 -14.26 -23.53
C ARG A 83 -8.38 -15.61 -23.02
N ASP A 84 -7.50 -16.44 -22.48
CA ASP A 84 -7.86 -17.77 -21.95
C ASP A 84 -8.58 -17.63 -20.58
N VAL A 85 -8.48 -16.47 -19.94
CA VAL A 85 -9.22 -16.10 -18.71
C VAL A 85 -10.29 -15.05 -18.99
N LEU A 86 -10.01 -14.09 -19.89
CA LEU A 86 -10.90 -12.98 -20.24
C LEU A 86 -11.13 -12.96 -21.75
N GLU A 87 -12.15 -13.66 -22.23
CA GLU A 87 -12.43 -13.88 -23.66
C GLU A 87 -12.40 -12.60 -24.52
N THR A 88 -12.83 -11.46 -23.97
CA THR A 88 -12.85 -10.16 -24.65
C THR A 88 -11.46 -9.67 -25.08
N PHE A 89 -10.40 -10.18 -24.47
CA PHE A 89 -9.02 -9.87 -24.84
C PHE A 89 -8.55 -10.58 -26.13
N GLY A 90 -9.30 -11.56 -26.64
CA GLY A 90 -9.06 -12.19 -27.97
C GLY A 90 -9.87 -11.56 -29.12
N ALA A 91 -10.67 -10.52 -28.84
CA ALA A 91 -11.51 -9.89 -29.86
C ALA A 91 -10.70 -8.97 -30.80
N ASN A 92 -11.27 -8.67 -31.98
CA ASN A 92 -10.69 -7.75 -32.98
C ASN A 92 -9.33 -8.18 -33.56
N GLY A 93 -9.07 -9.49 -33.63
CA GLY A 93 -7.84 -10.04 -34.20
C GLY A 93 -6.61 -9.91 -33.29
N LYS A 94 -6.82 -9.85 -31.97
CA LYS A 94 -5.78 -9.80 -30.93
C LYS A 94 -5.54 -11.17 -30.28
#